data_AF-A0A357XUG4-F1
#
_entry.id   AF-A0A357XUG4-F1
#
_cell.length_a   1.000
_cell.length_b   1.000
_cell.length_c   1.000
_cell.angle_alpha   90.00
_cell.angle_beta   90.00
_cell.angle_gamma   90.00
#
_symmetry.space_group_name_H-M   'P 1'
#
loop_
_entity.id
_entity.type
_entity.pdbx_description
1 polymer ?
#
loop_
_entity_poly.entity_id
_entity_poly.type
_entity_poly.pdbx_seq_one_letter_code
_entity_poly.pdbx_strand_id
1 'polypeptide(L)'
;MSGKTLSKNILSKNILSKNTPGKKTPLTNAVPAGKPARTKPSRATLPEGEYLCMYCPGKCCRYFALPIDTPETRREFDSVRWFLLHERATVFVDDGAWYLLVHTKCKHLREDNRCGIYENRPAICREYTTAKCEYEDLWVYDQYFELPEQVEEYREAVLNNACVRSPFPEG
;
A
#
# COMPACT_ATOMS: atom_id res chain seq x y z
N MET A 1 35.37 42.82 33.44
CA MET A 1 34.04 43.44 33.59
C MET A 1 33.08 42.41 34.15
N SER A 2 32.26 42.85 35.10
CA SER A 2 31.47 42.08 36.07
C SER A 2 30.62 40.95 35.50
N GLY A 3 30.66 39.79 36.16
CA GLY A 3 29.59 38.82 36.11
C GLY A 3 28.33 39.35 36.81
N LYS A 4 27.16 38.82 36.43
CA LYS A 4 25.97 38.79 37.28
C LYS A 4 25.22 37.48 37.11
N THR A 5 24.85 36.96 38.27
CA THR A 5 24.24 35.69 38.61
C THR A 5 22.70 35.77 38.56
N LEU A 6 22.08 34.62 38.28
CA LEU A 6 20.75 34.10 38.62
C LEU A 6 19.68 35.05 39.21
N SER A 7 18.42 34.86 38.78
CA SER A 7 17.35 34.57 39.76
C SER A 7 16.15 33.84 39.14
N LYS A 8 15.75 32.75 39.81
CA LYS A 8 14.47 32.03 39.68
C LYS A 8 13.46 32.62 40.69
N ASN A 9 12.20 32.18 40.55
CA ASN A 9 11.06 32.27 41.49
C ASN A 9 10.16 33.51 41.27
N ILE A 10 8.82 33.49 41.36
CA ILE A 10 7.85 32.88 42.31
C ILE A 10 6.47 32.91 41.59
N LEU A 11 5.78 31.77 41.40
CA LEU A 11 4.62 31.26 42.17
C LEU A 11 3.24 31.95 41.96
N SER A 12 2.31 31.11 41.46
CA SER A 12 0.93 30.88 41.92
C SER A 12 -0.16 31.93 41.73
N LYS A 13 -1.25 31.49 41.07
CA LYS A 13 -2.59 31.38 41.68
C LYS A 13 -3.53 30.50 40.84
N ASN A 14 -3.93 29.37 41.42
CA ASN A 14 -5.09 28.57 41.04
C ASN A 14 -6.38 29.38 41.23
N ILE A 15 -7.31 29.31 40.26
CA ILE A 15 -8.72 29.64 40.48
C ILE A 15 -9.56 28.49 39.90
N LEU A 16 -10.20 27.77 40.82
CA LEU A 16 -11.23 26.78 40.53
C LEU A 16 -12.43 27.44 39.85
N SER A 17 -12.84 26.93 38.68
CA SER A 17 -14.18 27.16 38.16
C SER A 17 -15.04 25.91 38.38
N LYS A 18 -16.16 26.12 39.06
CA LYS A 18 -17.12 25.10 39.50
C LYS A 18 -17.99 24.68 38.31
N ASN A 19 -17.95 23.42 37.91
CA ASN A 19 -18.89 22.85 36.93
C ASN A 19 -20.22 22.46 37.59
N THR A 20 -21.31 23.02 37.08
CA THR A 20 -22.71 22.73 37.43
C THR A 20 -23.23 21.52 36.65
N PRO A 21 -24.13 20.67 37.18
CA PRO A 21 -24.62 19.50 36.46
C PRO A 21 -25.70 19.89 35.42
N GLY A 22 -25.37 19.74 34.14
CA GLY A 22 -26.30 19.89 33.02
C GLY A 22 -27.24 18.68 32.87
N LYS A 23 -28.53 18.97 32.65
CA LYS A 23 -29.63 18.02 32.41
C LYS A 23 -29.31 17.08 31.23
N LYS A 24 -29.57 15.78 31.41
CA LYS A 24 -29.48 14.76 30.35
C LYS A 24 -30.74 14.80 29.48
N THR A 25 -30.59 15.18 28.21
CA THR A 25 -31.63 15.04 27.18
C THR A 25 -31.61 13.60 26.63
N PRO A 26 -32.75 12.95 26.32
CA PRO A 26 -32.76 11.60 25.78
C PRO A 26 -32.21 11.57 24.35
N LEU A 27 -31.27 10.67 24.05
CA LEU A 27 -30.82 10.40 22.69
C LEU A 27 -31.90 9.65 21.92
N THR A 28 -32.58 10.32 21.00
CA THR A 28 -33.33 9.67 19.91
C THR A 28 -32.37 9.49 18.73
N ASN A 29 -31.78 8.31 18.60
CA ASN A 29 -30.90 7.98 17.47
C ASN A 29 -31.74 7.64 16.23
N ALA A 30 -32.13 8.67 15.47
CA ALA A 30 -32.45 8.50 14.06
C ALA A 30 -31.13 8.53 13.28
N VAL A 31 -30.69 7.39 12.75
CA VAL A 31 -29.53 7.31 11.87
C VAL A 31 -29.93 7.94 10.52
N PRO A 32 -29.31 9.05 10.08
CA PRO A 32 -29.62 9.61 8.77
C PRO A 32 -29.11 8.65 7.69
N ALA A 33 -29.96 8.37 6.70
CA ALA A 33 -29.62 7.55 5.54
C ALA A 33 -28.34 8.05 4.87
N GLY A 34 -27.33 7.19 4.79
CA GLY A 34 -26.04 7.49 4.19
C GLY A 34 -26.19 7.84 2.70
N LYS A 35 -25.33 8.75 2.21
CA LYS A 35 -25.19 9.05 0.78
C LYS A 35 -24.98 7.74 0.00
N PRO A 36 -25.59 7.55 -1.18
CA PRO A 36 -25.35 6.36 -2.00
C PRO A 36 -23.85 6.23 -2.29
N ALA A 37 -23.32 5.02 -2.09
CA ALA A 37 -21.93 4.72 -2.44
C ALA A 37 -21.71 5.07 -3.91
N ARG A 38 -20.68 5.88 -4.22
CA ARG A 38 -20.31 6.13 -5.61
C ARG A 38 -19.79 4.82 -6.19
N THR A 39 -20.62 4.16 -7.00
CA THR A 39 -20.26 2.91 -7.66
C THR A 39 -19.10 3.16 -8.62
N LYS A 40 -18.01 2.43 -8.44
CA LYS A 40 -16.85 2.44 -9.32
C LYS A 40 -17.25 1.94 -10.72
N PRO A 41 -17.07 2.70 -11.81
CA PRO A 41 -17.42 2.22 -13.15
C PRO A 41 -16.48 1.11 -13.61
N SER A 42 -17.02 0.13 -14.32
CA SER A 42 -16.23 -0.85 -15.07
C SER A 42 -15.94 -0.34 -16.48
N ARG A 43 -14.99 -0.94 -17.21
CA ARG A 43 -14.73 -0.56 -18.62
C ARG A 43 -15.97 -0.68 -19.50
N ALA A 44 -16.83 -1.67 -19.26
CA ALA A 44 -18.05 -1.90 -20.01
C ALA A 44 -19.13 -0.82 -19.78
N THR A 45 -19.01 -0.05 -18.69
CA THR A 45 -20.00 0.96 -18.28
C THR A 45 -19.44 2.38 -18.35
N LEU A 46 -18.30 2.59 -19.00
CA LEU A 46 -17.72 3.92 -19.16
C LEU A 46 -18.56 4.77 -20.13
N PRO A 47 -18.80 6.06 -19.82
CA PRO A 47 -19.38 6.99 -20.77
C PRO A 47 -18.50 7.14 -22.02
N GLU A 48 -19.12 7.50 -23.15
CA GLU A 48 -18.41 7.75 -24.40
C GLU A 48 -17.39 8.89 -24.24
N GLY A 49 -16.17 8.69 -24.76
CA GLY A 49 -15.07 9.65 -24.65
C GLY A 49 -14.34 9.64 -23.31
N GLU A 50 -14.77 8.82 -22.35
CA GLU A 50 -14.11 8.69 -21.05
C GLU A 50 -13.23 7.44 -20.95
N TYR A 51 -12.36 7.41 -19.94
CA TYR A 51 -11.44 6.30 -19.69
C TYR A 51 -11.26 6.03 -18.20
N LEU A 52 -10.82 4.80 -17.86
CA LEU A 52 -10.70 4.32 -16.47
C LEU A 52 -9.90 5.25 -15.56
N CYS A 53 -8.80 5.81 -16.04
CA CYS A 53 -7.95 6.71 -15.27
C CYS A 53 -8.64 8.04 -14.87
N MET A 54 -9.79 8.40 -15.43
CA MET A 54 -10.60 9.52 -14.93
C MET A 54 -11.26 9.22 -13.57
N TYR A 55 -11.47 7.94 -13.26
CA TYR A 55 -12.11 7.44 -12.04
C TYR A 55 -11.15 6.73 -11.09
N CYS A 56 -9.94 6.45 -11.55
CA CYS A 56 -8.92 5.77 -10.79
C CYS A 56 -8.29 6.70 -9.75
N PRO A 57 -8.03 6.24 -8.51
CA PRO A 57 -7.28 7.00 -7.51
C PRO A 57 -5.77 7.12 -7.83
N GLY A 58 -5.36 6.93 -9.09
CA GLY A 58 -3.98 7.01 -9.55
C GLY A 58 -3.11 5.84 -9.08
N LYS A 59 -3.65 4.61 -9.02
CA LYS A 59 -2.97 3.43 -8.46
C LYS A 59 -1.56 3.23 -9.06
N CYS A 60 -1.43 3.20 -10.38
CA CYS A 60 -0.15 3.03 -11.09
C CYS A 60 0.86 4.19 -10.92
N CYS A 61 0.43 5.35 -10.39
CA CYS A 61 1.32 6.48 -10.11
C CYS A 61 1.77 6.52 -8.63
N ARG A 62 1.47 5.48 -7.84
CA ARG A 62 1.79 5.39 -6.41
C ARG A 62 2.84 4.33 -6.09
N TYR A 63 3.40 3.69 -7.11
CA TYR A 63 4.56 2.82 -7.02
C TYR A 63 5.32 2.85 -8.34
N PHE A 64 6.51 2.27 -8.35
CA PHE A 64 7.14 1.77 -9.57
C PHE A 64 7.51 0.31 -9.36
N ALA A 65 7.46 -0.44 -10.46
CA ALA A 65 7.80 -1.87 -10.50
C ALA A 65 9.08 -2.03 -11.31
N LEU A 66 10.05 -2.76 -10.78
CA LEU A 66 11.26 -3.14 -11.49
C LEU A 66 11.29 -4.65 -11.67
N PRO A 67 11.57 -5.16 -12.88
CA PRO A 67 11.83 -6.58 -13.04
C PRO A 67 13.07 -6.96 -12.22
N ILE A 68 12.99 -8.10 -11.55
CA ILE A 68 14.11 -8.73 -10.86
C ILE A 68 14.27 -10.15 -11.39
N ASP A 69 15.47 -10.72 -11.22
CA ASP A 69 15.71 -12.10 -11.61
C ASP A 69 14.90 -13.06 -10.73
N THR A 70 14.45 -14.17 -11.32
CA THR A 70 13.80 -15.26 -10.58
C THR A 70 14.80 -15.85 -9.58
N PRO A 71 14.50 -15.88 -8.27
CA PRO A 71 15.39 -16.47 -7.28
C PRO A 71 15.41 -18.00 -7.42
N GLU A 72 16.59 -18.59 -7.59
CA GLU A 72 16.81 -20.04 -7.74
C GLU A 72 17.56 -20.63 -6.54
N THR A 73 18.30 -19.81 -5.80
CA THR A 73 19.11 -20.23 -4.66
C THR A 73 18.65 -19.62 -3.34
N ARG A 74 19.00 -20.26 -2.22
CA ARG A 74 18.75 -19.73 -0.86
C ARG A 74 19.17 -18.26 -0.72
N ARG A 75 20.34 -17.92 -1.25
CA ARG A 75 20.92 -16.57 -1.18
C ARG A 75 20.14 -15.53 -1.99
N GLU A 76 19.60 -15.92 -3.14
CA GLU A 76 18.76 -15.04 -3.95
C GLU A 76 17.41 -14.81 -3.27
N PHE A 77 16.82 -15.85 -2.67
CA PHE A 77 15.65 -15.68 -1.81
C PHE A 77 15.91 -14.78 -0.58
N ASP A 78 17.10 -14.86 0.03
CA ASP A 78 17.48 -13.92 1.10
C ASP A 78 17.56 -12.48 0.60
N SER A 79 17.90 -12.25 -0.67
CA SER A 79 17.90 -10.92 -1.29
C SER A 79 16.48 -10.38 -1.46
N VAL A 80 15.55 -11.24 -1.90
CA VAL A 80 14.11 -10.91 -1.96
C VAL A 80 13.57 -10.59 -0.57
N ARG A 81 13.92 -11.42 0.44
CA ARG A 81 13.57 -11.19 1.84
C ARG A 81 14.10 -9.84 2.34
N TRP A 82 15.35 -9.49 2.00
CA TRP A 82 15.94 -8.20 2.36
C TRP A 82 15.17 -7.01 1.78
N PHE A 83 14.65 -7.09 0.55
CA PHE A 83 13.79 -6.05 0.01
C PHE A 83 12.57 -5.80 0.90
N LEU A 84 11.89 -6.87 1.34
CA LEU A 84 10.67 -6.82 2.15
C LEU A 84 10.90 -6.40 3.62
N LEU A 85 12.16 -6.25 4.06
CA LEU A 85 12.46 -5.61 5.36
C LEU A 85 12.22 -4.09 5.35
N HIS A 86 11.96 -3.50 4.18
CA HIS A 86 11.70 -2.06 4.05
C HIS A 86 10.18 -1.81 3.94
N GLU A 87 9.67 -0.86 4.72
CA GLU A 87 8.22 -0.58 4.87
C GLU A 87 7.43 -0.32 3.58
N ARG A 88 8.12 0.03 2.49
CA ARG A 88 7.51 0.46 1.23
C ARG A 88 7.90 -0.44 0.06
N ALA A 89 8.18 -1.71 0.34
CA ALA A 89 8.54 -2.70 -0.65
C ALA A 89 7.55 -3.87 -0.64
N THR A 90 7.14 -4.32 -1.82
CA THR A 90 6.48 -5.62 -2.03
C THR A 90 7.11 -6.32 -3.22
N VAL A 91 6.97 -7.64 -3.31
CA VAL A 91 7.47 -8.42 -4.44
C VAL A 91 6.32 -9.24 -4.99
N PHE A 92 6.18 -9.30 -6.32
CA PHE A 92 5.14 -10.12 -6.93
C PHE A 92 5.65 -10.90 -8.13
N VAL A 93 4.87 -11.91 -8.50
CA VAL A 93 5.07 -12.71 -9.71
C VAL A 93 3.82 -12.58 -10.60
N ASP A 94 4.03 -12.25 -11.88
CA ASP A 94 2.99 -12.22 -12.93
C ASP A 94 3.54 -12.92 -14.17
N ASP A 95 2.82 -13.92 -14.66
CA ASP A 95 3.23 -14.79 -15.77
C ASP A 95 4.65 -15.36 -15.58
N GLY A 96 4.99 -15.75 -14.34
CA GLY A 96 6.32 -16.28 -13.96
C GLY A 96 7.46 -15.25 -13.88
N ALA A 97 7.23 -13.98 -14.23
CA ALA A 97 8.21 -12.91 -14.10
C ALA A 97 8.13 -12.25 -12.72
N TRP A 98 9.29 -11.99 -12.11
CA TRP A 98 9.40 -11.41 -10.77
C TRP A 98 9.58 -9.89 -10.83
N TYR A 99 8.89 -9.19 -9.93
CA TYR A 99 8.94 -7.73 -9.85
C TYR A 99 9.11 -7.25 -8.41
N LEU A 100 10.03 -6.30 -8.20
CA LEU A 100 10.12 -5.51 -6.98
C LEU A 100 9.26 -4.24 -7.12
N LEU A 101 8.32 -4.07 -6.22
CA LEU A 101 7.48 -2.88 -6.12
C LEU A 101 7.96 -1.99 -5.01
N VAL A 102 8.27 -0.75 -5.37
CA VAL A 102 8.56 0.30 -4.39
C VAL A 102 7.39 1.26 -4.36
N HIS A 103 6.66 1.23 -3.24
CA HIS A 103 5.49 2.07 -3.00
C HIS A 103 5.94 3.50 -2.79
N THR A 104 5.79 4.37 -3.78
CA THR A 104 6.09 5.79 -3.64
C THR A 104 5.27 6.64 -4.60
N LYS A 105 4.78 7.79 -4.12
CA LYS A 105 3.94 8.68 -4.92
C LYS A 105 4.79 9.39 -5.98
N CYS A 106 4.37 9.30 -7.24
CA CYS A 106 4.95 10.07 -8.33
C CYS A 106 4.86 11.58 -8.05
N LYS A 107 5.97 12.30 -8.25
CA LYS A 107 6.06 13.75 -8.02
C LYS A 107 5.11 14.58 -8.89
N HIS A 108 4.68 14.04 -10.02
CA HIS A 108 3.77 14.70 -10.96
C HIS A 108 2.30 14.25 -10.81
N LEU A 109 1.96 13.46 -9.79
CA LEU A 109 0.57 13.07 -9.52
C LEU A 109 -0.19 14.22 -8.85
N ARG A 110 -1.18 14.76 -9.57
CA ARG A 110 -2.03 15.88 -9.13
C ARG A 110 -3.10 15.42 -8.14
N GLU A 111 -3.79 16.38 -7.53
CA GLU A 111 -4.87 16.14 -6.54
C GLU A 111 -6.10 15.45 -7.14
N ASP A 112 -6.34 15.65 -8.44
CA ASP A 112 -7.39 14.97 -9.21
C ASP A 112 -6.99 13.55 -9.66
N ASN A 113 -5.86 13.02 -9.16
CA ASN A 113 -5.27 11.73 -9.53
C ASN A 113 -4.82 11.61 -11.00
N ARG A 114 -4.58 12.74 -11.67
CA ARG A 114 -4.11 12.77 -13.05
C ARG A 114 -2.63 13.14 -13.14
N CYS A 115 -1.99 12.72 -14.22
CA CYS A 115 -0.58 13.03 -14.47
C CYS A 115 -0.44 14.51 -14.89
N GLY A 116 0.37 15.29 -14.18
CA GLY A 116 0.66 16.68 -14.51
C GLY A 116 1.61 16.89 -15.69
N ILE A 117 2.24 15.82 -16.19
CA ILE A 117 3.17 15.87 -17.33
C ILE A 117 2.75 14.90 -18.44
N TYR A 118 1.44 14.69 -18.66
CA TYR A 118 0.92 13.61 -19.51
C TYR A 118 1.57 13.55 -20.91
N GLU A 119 1.73 14.69 -21.58
CA GLU A 119 2.38 14.78 -22.90
C GLU A 119 3.89 14.51 -22.84
N ASN A 120 4.52 14.90 -21.74
CA ASN A 120 5.97 14.80 -21.52
C ASN A 120 6.36 13.59 -20.66
N ARG A 121 5.49 12.58 -20.55
CA ARG A 121 5.74 11.36 -19.77
C ARG A 121 7.00 10.64 -20.24
N PRO A 122 7.76 9.96 -19.37
CA PRO A 122 8.84 9.08 -19.83
C PRO A 122 8.29 7.89 -20.63
N ALA A 123 9.17 7.23 -21.40
CA ALA A 123 8.82 6.11 -22.29
C ALA A 123 8.02 5.00 -21.57
N ILE A 124 8.50 4.55 -20.41
CA ILE A 124 7.83 3.54 -19.57
C ILE A 124 6.37 3.89 -19.24
N CYS A 125 6.06 5.16 -19.01
CA CYS A 125 4.70 5.61 -18.71
C CYS A 125 3.83 5.78 -19.98
N ARG A 126 4.45 5.93 -21.15
CA ARG A 126 3.75 5.98 -22.45
C ARG A 126 3.45 4.58 -22.98
N GLU A 127 4.31 3.62 -22.71
CA GLU A 127 4.17 2.22 -23.11
C GLU A 127 3.16 1.45 -22.25
N TYR A 128 2.78 2.00 -21.08
CA TYR A 128 1.75 1.41 -20.22
C TYR A 128 0.41 1.25 -20.95
N THR A 129 -0.19 0.06 -20.84
CA THR A 129 -1.51 -0.25 -21.38
C THR A 129 -2.51 -0.55 -20.27
N THR A 130 -3.80 -0.31 -20.53
CA THR A 130 -4.87 -0.66 -19.57
C THR A 130 -5.35 -2.10 -19.73
N ALA A 131 -4.68 -2.96 -20.50
CA ALA A 131 -5.16 -4.32 -20.77
C ALA A 131 -5.26 -5.17 -19.49
N LYS A 132 -4.24 -5.11 -18.63
CA LYS A 132 -4.20 -5.72 -17.28
C LYS A 132 -4.26 -4.64 -16.18
N CYS A 133 -5.25 -3.76 -16.23
CA CYS A 133 -5.32 -2.64 -15.30
C CYS A 133 -5.78 -3.08 -13.89
N GLU A 134 -4.97 -2.85 -12.86
CA GLU A 134 -5.31 -3.07 -11.44
C GLU A 134 -6.53 -2.26 -10.95
N TYR A 135 -7.00 -1.29 -11.74
CA TYR A 135 -8.26 -0.62 -11.46
C TYR A 135 -9.45 -1.55 -11.61
N GLU A 136 -9.42 -2.63 -12.40
CA GLU A 136 -10.64 -3.39 -12.71
C GLU A 136 -10.99 -4.51 -11.71
N ASP A 137 -10.30 -4.62 -10.57
CA ASP A 137 -10.49 -5.64 -9.52
C ASP A 137 -10.45 -7.11 -9.98
N LEU A 138 -10.17 -7.37 -11.26
CA LEU A 138 -10.06 -8.71 -11.85
C LEU A 138 -8.62 -9.22 -11.94
N TRP A 139 -7.67 -8.50 -11.35
CA TRP A 139 -6.26 -8.88 -11.47
C TRP A 139 -5.83 -9.78 -10.33
N VAL A 140 -5.14 -10.86 -10.69
CA VAL A 140 -4.65 -11.90 -9.79
C VAL A 140 -3.16 -12.07 -10.09
N TYR A 141 -2.36 -12.09 -9.03
CA TYR A 141 -0.93 -12.40 -9.12
C TYR A 141 -0.72 -13.91 -9.02
N ASP A 142 0.35 -14.42 -9.63
CA ASP A 142 0.81 -15.78 -9.36
C ASP A 142 1.27 -15.89 -7.91
N GLN A 143 2.01 -14.88 -7.44
CA GLN A 143 2.42 -14.70 -6.05
C GLN A 143 2.50 -13.22 -5.67
N TYR A 144 2.21 -12.91 -4.40
CA TYR A 144 2.32 -11.56 -3.86
C TYR A 144 2.88 -11.61 -2.44
N PHE A 145 4.08 -11.06 -2.25
CA PHE A 145 4.82 -11.06 -1.00
C PHE A 145 4.88 -9.64 -0.42
N GLU A 146 4.35 -9.49 0.79
CA GLU A 146 4.41 -8.27 1.60
C GLU A 146 5.30 -8.45 2.82
N LEU A 147 5.46 -9.69 3.29
CA LEU A 147 6.19 -10.03 4.49
C LEU A 147 7.40 -10.91 4.15
N PRO A 148 8.54 -10.68 4.82
CA PRO A 148 9.75 -11.48 4.61
C PRO A 148 9.57 -12.96 5.01
N GLU A 149 8.60 -13.29 5.86
CA GLU A 149 8.26 -14.67 6.25
C GLU A 149 7.59 -15.44 5.10
N GLN A 150 6.76 -14.78 4.28
CA GLN A 150 6.10 -15.42 3.13
C GLN A 150 7.12 -15.91 2.08
N VAL A 151 8.22 -15.15 1.90
CA VAL A 151 9.31 -15.52 1.00
C VAL A 151 10.04 -16.75 1.52
N GLU A 152 10.22 -16.84 2.84
CA GLU A 152 10.88 -17.99 3.47
C GLU A 152 10.05 -19.26 3.34
N GLU A 153 8.73 -19.18 3.61
CA GLU A 153 7.80 -20.30 3.41
C GLU A 153 7.79 -20.77 1.95
N TYR A 154 7.73 -19.84 1.00
CA TYR A 154 7.76 -20.15 -0.43
C TYR A 154 9.09 -20.80 -0.84
N ARG A 155 10.21 -20.27 -0.37
CA ARG A 155 11.54 -20.82 -0.62
C ARG A 155 11.67 -22.26 -0.12
N GLU A 156 11.15 -22.55 1.07
CA GLU A 156 11.14 -23.93 1.60
C GLU A 156 10.33 -24.86 0.70
N ALA A 157 9.13 -24.45 0.28
CA ALA A 157 8.29 -25.25 -0.58
C ALA A 157 8.94 -25.55 -1.94
N VAL A 158 9.61 -24.55 -2.54
CA VAL A 158 10.19 -24.68 -3.89
C VAL A 158 11.54 -25.42 -3.88
N LEU A 159 12.41 -25.14 -2.90
CA LEU A 159 13.76 -25.72 -2.86
C LEU A 159 13.82 -27.07 -2.11
N ASN A 160 13.00 -27.26 -1.08
CA ASN A 160 13.03 -28.50 -0.29
C ASN A 160 12.10 -29.58 -0.87
N ASN A 161 12.03 -29.69 -2.20
CA ASN A 161 11.24 -30.68 -2.93
C ASN A 161 11.76 -32.14 -2.75
N ALA A 162 12.39 -32.44 -1.62
CA ALA A 162 12.70 -33.77 -1.16
C ALA A 162 11.42 -34.38 -0.54
N CYS A 163 11.01 -35.52 -1.10
CA CYS A 163 9.92 -36.40 -0.65
C CYS A 163 9.58 -36.27 0.85
N VAL A 164 8.52 -35.52 1.19
CA VAL A 164 7.94 -35.40 2.55
C VAL A 164 7.01 -36.58 2.85
N ARG A 165 7.21 -37.75 2.21
CA ARG A 165 6.41 -38.92 2.56
C ARG A 165 6.80 -39.35 3.97
N SER A 166 5.81 -39.36 4.85
CA SER A 166 5.93 -40.02 6.14
C SER A 166 6.44 -41.45 5.93
N PRO A 167 7.33 -41.95 6.80
CA PRO A 167 7.73 -43.36 6.79
C PRO A 167 6.49 -44.26 6.84
N PHE A 168 6.60 -45.48 6.31
CA PHE A 168 5.57 -46.49 6.49
C PHE A 168 5.36 -46.70 8.00
N PRO A 169 4.13 -46.66 8.53
CA PRO A 169 3.91 -46.87 9.95
C PRO A 169 4.33 -48.29 10.32
N GLU A 170 5.31 -48.42 11.22
CA GLU A 170 5.62 -49.70 11.85
C GLU A 170 4.44 -50.05 12.77
N GLY A 171 3.84 -51.21 12.50
CA GLY A 171 2.62 -51.70 13.15
C GLY A 171 2.83 -52.15 14.59
#